data_AF-A0A965D993-F1
#
_entry.id   AF-A0A965D993-F1
#
_cell.length_a   1.000
_cell.length_b   1.000
_cell.length_c   1.000
_cell.angle_alpha   90.00
_cell.angle_beta   90.00
_cell.angle_gamma   90.00
#
_symmetry.space_group_name_H-M   'P 1'
#
loop_
_entity.id
_entity.type
_entity.pdbx_description
1 polymer ?
#
loop_
_entity_poly.entity_id
_entity_poly.type
_entity_poly.pdbx_seq_one_letter_code
_entity_poly.pdbx_strand_id
1 'polypeptide(L)' 'TVPRTIELYQQFRGRCQLAFGIGTNLTNDLGYEPLQIVIKMVRCNGQPVAKLSDTPSKNMCEDEKYLAYLRQVFDIEQPT' A
#
# COMPACT_ATOMS: atom_id res chain seq x y z
N THR A 1 0.01 14.07 2.89
CA THR A 1 0.21 15.51 2.63
C THR A 1 0.97 16.13 3.79
N VAL A 2 1.42 17.39 3.66
CA VAL A 2 2.09 18.10 4.76
C VAL A 2 1.23 18.17 6.04
N PRO A 3 -0.08 18.53 6.00
CA PRO A 3 -0.93 18.52 7.20
C PRO A 3 -0.97 17.17 7.92
N ARG A 4 -1.19 16.08 7.17
CA ARG A 4 -1.21 14.72 7.75
C ARG A 4 0.12 14.32 8.37
N THR A 5 1.22 14.81 7.83
CA THR A 5 2.57 14.58 8.38
C THR A 5 2.72 15.26 9.74
N ILE A 6 2.22 16.48 9.88
CA ILE A 6 2.24 17.22 11.14
C ILE A 6 1.39 16.51 12.21
N GLU A 7 0.19 16.06 11.86
CA GLU A 7 -0.70 15.30 12.74
C GLU A 7 0.00 14.04 13.29
N LEU A 8 0.60 13.25 12.40
CA LEU A 8 1.33 12.04 12.78
C LEU A 8 2.57 12.35 13.62
N TYR A 9 3.31 13.42 13.30
CA TYR A 9 4.43 13.86 14.11
C TYR A 9 4.00 14.21 15.53
N GLN A 10 2.92 14.99 15.69
CA GLN A 10 2.40 15.35 17.02
C GLN A 10 1.99 14.12 17.84
N GLN A 11 1.37 13.13 17.18
CA GLN A 11 0.89 11.91 17.82
C GLN A 11 2.02 10.96 18.29
N PHE A 12 3.14 10.94 17.56
CA PHE A 12 4.19 9.93 17.76
C PHE A 12 5.56 10.48 18.20
N ARG A 13 5.77 11.81 18.19
CA ARG A 13 7.02 12.42 18.65
C ARG A 13 7.36 11.98 20.07
N GLY A 14 8.63 11.61 20.29
CA GLY A 14 9.11 11.11 21.57
C GLY A 14 8.79 9.65 21.88
N ARG A 15 8.00 8.96 21.03
CA ARG A 15 7.70 7.52 21.17
C ARG A 15 8.58 6.65 20.27
N CYS A 16 9.01 7.18 19.14
CA CYS A 16 9.95 6.55 18.21
C CYS A 16 10.63 7.59 17.32
N GLN A 17 11.64 7.16 16.55
CA GLN A 17 12.21 7.96 15.47
C GLN A 17 11.24 8.00 14.29
N LEU A 18 11.01 9.20 13.76
CA LEU A 18 10.01 9.43 12.72
C LEU A 18 10.68 9.91 11.43
N ALA A 19 10.23 9.38 10.31
CA ALA A 19 10.55 9.83 8.96
C ALA A 19 9.30 9.76 8.10
N PHE A 20 9.12 10.73 7.19
CA PHE A 20 7.92 10.86 6.37
C PHE A 20 8.30 11.01 4.90
N GLY A 21 7.90 10.05 4.08
CA GLY A 21 7.98 10.14 2.62
C GLY A 21 6.74 10.83 2.07
N ILE A 22 6.90 12.00 1.46
CA ILE A 22 5.82 12.72 0.77
C ILE A 22 6.09 12.63 -0.74
N GLY A 23 5.28 11.85 -1.46
CA GLY A 23 5.41 11.63 -2.90
C GLY A 23 4.62 12.65 -3.72
N THR A 24 3.51 12.22 -4.33
CA THR A 24 2.70 13.03 -5.27
C THR A 24 2.34 14.43 -4.77
N ASN A 25 1.95 14.58 -3.50
CA ASN A 25 1.63 15.90 -2.93
C ASN A 25 2.84 16.84 -2.81
N LEU A 26 4.07 16.31 -2.81
CA LEU A 26 5.28 17.14 -2.83
C LEU A 26 5.72 17.46 -4.27
N THR A 27 5.65 16.48 -5.16
CA THR A 27 6.30 16.54 -6.49
C THR A 27 5.35 16.85 -7.63
N ASN A 28 4.04 16.75 -7.44
CA ASN A 28 3.03 16.92 -8.49
C ASN A 28 1.71 17.49 -7.92
N ASP A 29 1.81 18.54 -7.10
CA ASP A 29 0.67 19.29 -6.57
C ASP A 29 0.50 20.61 -7.34
N LEU A 30 0.00 20.50 -8.56
CA LEU A 30 -0.09 21.62 -9.53
C LEU A 30 -1.54 22.08 -9.80
N GLY A 31 -2.50 21.65 -8.98
CA GLY A 31 -3.93 21.95 -9.18
C GLY A 31 -4.66 21.06 -10.20
N TYR A 32 -3.99 20.01 -10.69
CA TYR A 32 -4.57 19.00 -11.58
C TYR A 32 -4.52 17.61 -10.94
N GLU A 33 -5.44 16.72 -11.31
CA GLU A 33 -5.44 15.34 -10.83
C GLU A 33 -4.22 14.58 -11.39
N PRO A 34 -3.31 14.09 -10.52
CA PRO A 34 -2.14 13.34 -10.97
C PRO A 34 -2.53 11.99 -11.56
N LEU A 35 -1.82 11.57 -12.61
CA LEU A 35 -2.02 10.25 -13.21
C LEU A 35 -1.71 9.13 -12.20
N GLN A 36 -2.68 8.24 -11.98
CA GLN A 36 -2.57 7.10 -11.08
C GLN A 36 -2.00 5.86 -11.81
N ILE A 37 -0.68 5.82 -11.97
CA ILE A 37 0.04 4.71 -12.61
C ILE A 37 0.85 3.89 -11.61
N VAL A 38 0.88 2.58 -11.81
CA VAL A 38 1.63 1.63 -10.96
C VAL A 38 2.35 0.59 -11.81
N ILE A 39 3.51 0.16 -11.34
CA ILE A 39 4.22 -1.04 -11.82
C ILE A 39 4.34 -2.00 -10.64
N LYS A 40 4.00 -3.27 -10.86
CA LYS A 40 4.02 -4.30 -9.83
C LYS A 40 4.67 -5.57 -10.37
N MET A 41 5.36 -6.30 -9.50
CA MET A 41 5.83 -7.64 -9.80
C MET A 41 4.63 -8.60 -9.78
N VAL A 42 4.48 -9.39 -10.85
CA VAL A 42 3.38 -10.38 -10.97
C VAL A 42 3.88 -11.82 -10.88
N ARG A 43 5.16 -12.07 -11.18
CA ARG A 43 5.77 -13.40 -11.12
C ARG A 43 7.22 -13.35 -10.63
N CYS A 44 7.65 -14.43 -9.98
CA CYS A 44 9.04 -14.71 -9.63
C CYS A 44 9.32 -16.19 -9.87
N ASN A 45 10.40 -16.53 -10.59
CA ASN A 45 10.74 -17.91 -10.97
C ASN A 45 9.57 -18.69 -11.61
N GLY A 46 8.77 -18.01 -12.44
CA GLY A 46 7.59 -18.58 -13.08
C GLY A 46 6.38 -18.77 -12.16
N GLN A 47 6.48 -18.51 -10.86
CA GLN A 47 5.37 -18.62 -9.91
C GLN A 47 4.66 -17.27 -9.71
N PRO A 48 3.35 -17.25 -9.41
CA PRO A 48 2.64 -16.01 -9.09
C PRO A 48 3.15 -15.41 -7.78
N VAL A 49 3.13 -14.09 -7.69
CA VAL A 49 3.34 -13.36 -6.43
C VAL A 49 2.17 -12.42 -6.18
N ALA A 50 1.92 -12.11 -4.90
CA ALA A 50 0.85 -11.22 -4.53
C ALA A 50 1.28 -10.30 -3.38
N LYS A 51 0.67 -9.12 -3.34
CA LYS A 51 0.72 -8.22 -2.18
C LYS A 51 -0.67 -8.19 -1.56
N LEU A 52 -0.76 -8.67 -0.32
CA LEU A 52 -1.94 -8.49 0.52
C LEU A 52 -1.83 -7.14 1.25
N SER A 53 -2.91 -6.37 1.25
CA SER A 53 -2.99 -5.07 1.91
C SER A 53 -4.17 -5.04 2.86
N ASP A 54 -4.01 -4.33 3.99
CA ASP A 54 -5.10 -4.06 4.93
C ASP A 54 -6.26 -3.24 4.33
N THR A 55 -6.05 -2.68 3.13
CA THR A 55 -7.11 -2.03 2.35
C THR A 55 -7.60 -3.01 1.29
N PRO A 56 -8.86 -3.49 1.35
CA PRO A 56 -9.40 -4.50 0.43
C PRO A 56 -9.22 -4.16 -1.05
N SER A 57 -9.41 -2.88 -1.40
CA SER A 57 -9.35 -2.37 -2.78
C SER A 57 -7.94 -2.32 -3.39
N LYS A 58 -6.89 -2.70 -2.65
CA LYS A 58 -5.49 -2.66 -3.12
C LYS A 58 -4.87 -4.04 -3.37
N ASN A 59 -5.64 -5.11 -3.21
CA ASN A 59 -5.19 -6.46 -3.53
C ASN A 59 -5.13 -6.61 -5.06
N MET A 60 -3.92 -6.80 -5.61
CA MET A 60 -3.72 -7.10 -7.03
C MET A 60 -2.95 -8.41 -7.14
N CYS A 61 -3.66 -9.44 -7.56
CA CYS A 61 -3.13 -10.67 -8.13
C CYS A 61 -4.21 -11.18 -9.08
N GLU A 62 -3.81 -11.60 -10.27
CA GLU A 62 -4.73 -12.15 -11.28
C GLU A 62 -5.17 -13.58 -10.94
N ASP A 63 -4.47 -14.22 -9.99
CA ASP A 63 -4.77 -15.56 -9.51
C ASP A 63 -5.51 -15.51 -8.16
N GLU A 64 -6.83 -15.56 -8.23
CA GLU A 64 -7.69 -15.58 -7.05
C GLU A 64 -7.46 -16.81 -6.16
N LYS A 65 -7.06 -17.95 -6.72
CA LYS A 65 -6.77 -19.17 -5.94
C LYS A 65 -5.51 -18.98 -5.13
N TYR A 66 -4.48 -18.38 -5.72
CA TYR A 66 -3.25 -18.05 -5.02
C TYR A 66 -3.50 -17.01 -3.90
N LEU A 67 -4.36 -16.02 -4.14
CA LEU A 67 -4.78 -15.09 -3.08
C LEU A 67 -5.53 -15.78 -1.94
N ALA A 68 -6.48 -16.66 -2.25
CA ALA A 68 -7.22 -17.41 -1.24
C ALA A 68 -6.29 -18.30 -0.41
N TYR A 69 -5.34 -18.96 -1.09
CA TYR A 69 -4.31 -19.75 -0.44
C TYR A 69 -3.44 -18.91 0.50
N LEU A 70 -2.91 -17.76 0.06
CA LEU A 70 -2.11 -16.88 0.91
C LEU A 70 -2.90 -16.38 2.12
N ARG A 71 -4.17 -16.01 1.95
CA ARG A 71 -5.03 -15.61 3.07
C ARG A 71 -5.20 -16.71 4.09
N GLN A 72 -5.43 -17.94 3.64
CA GLN A 72 -5.52 -19.11 4.53
C GLN A 72 -4.21 -19.37 5.28
N VAL A 73 -3.06 -19.27 4.59
CA VAL A 73 -1.74 -19.52 5.21
C VAL A 73 -1.38 -18.48 6.26
N PHE A 74 -1.83 -17.23 6.09
CA PHE A 74 -1.53 -16.12 6.99
C PHE A 74 -2.69 -15.74 7.93
N ASP A 75 -3.74 -16.56 8.00
CA ASP A 75 -4.94 -16.32 8.82
C ASP A 75 -5.57 -14.92 8.59
N ILE A 76 -5.63 -14.48 7.33
CA ILE A 76 -6.19 -13.18 6.94
C ILE A 76 -7.64 -13.36 6.50
N GLU A 77 -8.55 -12.62 7.13
CA GLU A 77 -9.97 -12.65 6.77
C GLU A 77 -10.21 -12.23 5.31
N GLN A 78 -11.20 -12.88 4.70
CA GLN A 78 -11.70 -12.48 3.38
C GLN A 78 -12.39 -11.11 3.53
N PRO A 79 -12.08 -10.13 2.67
CA PRO A 79 -12.85 -8.89 2.66
C PRO A 79 -14.32 -9.20 2.34
N THR A 80 -15.24 -8.68 3.16
CA THR A 80 -16.68 -8.63 2.87
C THR A 80 -17.00 -7.68 1.73
#